data_AF-A0AAU3QBA6-F1
#
_entry.id   AF-A0AAU3QBA6-F1
#
_cell.length_a   1.000
_cell.length_b   1.000
_cell.length_c   1.000
_cell.angle_alpha   90.00
_cell.angle_beta   90.00
_cell.angle_gamma   90.00
#
_symmetry.space_group_name_H-M   'P 1'
#
loop_
_entity.id
_entity.type
_entity.pdbx_description
1 polymer ?
#
loop_
_entity_poly.entity_id
_entity_poly.type
_entity_poly.pdbx_seq_one_letter_code
_entity_poly.pdbx_strand_id
1 'polypeptide(L)'
;MPDSSHQTTARPLPARVRRKIAALRAPAVDGAPVAPMTAVALYAVVPVPGTEHLVTAPLAAHAQARGWAVPAGCAVTDTGPLDQDTELRPGWARIRAAVEGGRVAGIIVPAFAHIAYRWHDWNTQRSWLLDRKLFVIATDPTALVTGLEPEGARS
;
A
#
# COMPACT_ATOMS: atom_id res chain seq x y z
N MET A 1 21.91 22.98 48.15
CA MET A 1 21.86 22.80 46.70
C MET A 1 20.50 23.22 46.20
N PRO A 2 20.38 24.25 45.33
CA PRO A 2 19.15 24.49 44.59
C PRO A 2 19.31 24.20 43.09
N ASP A 3 18.21 23.70 42.53
CA ASP A 3 17.91 23.43 41.13
C ASP A 3 18.18 24.60 40.17
N SER A 4 18.62 24.27 38.94
CA SER A 4 18.59 25.20 37.79
C SER A 4 17.71 24.63 36.69
N SER A 5 16.42 24.97 36.75
CA SER A 5 15.48 24.81 35.64
C SER A 5 15.58 26.02 34.71
N HIS A 6 16.21 25.85 33.55
CA HIS A 6 16.21 26.87 32.49
C HIS A 6 14.86 26.90 31.77
N GLN A 7 13.92 27.71 32.26
CA GLN A 7 12.72 28.08 31.48
C GLN A 7 13.10 29.13 30.43
N THR A 8 13.22 28.69 29.18
CA THR A 8 13.23 29.61 28.03
C THR A 8 11.81 30.06 27.76
N THR A 9 11.48 31.30 28.12
CA THR A 9 10.20 31.91 27.77
C THR A 9 10.21 32.25 26.27
N ALA A 10 9.36 31.56 25.50
CA ALA A 10 9.18 31.85 24.08
C ALA A 10 8.63 33.28 23.91
N ARG A 11 9.46 34.18 23.39
CA ARG A 11 9.09 35.58 23.18
C ARG A 11 8.01 35.67 22.08
N PRO A 12 6.89 36.39 22.30
CA PRO A 12 5.84 36.48 21.30
C PRO A 12 6.32 37.20 20.05
N LEU A 13 5.98 36.64 18.87
CA LEU A 13 6.33 37.23 17.58
C LEU A 13 5.77 38.65 17.44
N PRO A 14 6.53 39.59 16.83
CA PRO A 14 6.08 40.96 16.59
C PRO A 14 4.78 41.02 15.80
N ALA A 15 3.92 42.00 16.11
CA ALA A 15 2.60 42.16 15.49
C ALA A 15 2.64 42.23 13.95
N ARG A 16 3.71 42.80 13.38
CA ARG A 16 3.92 42.85 11.92
C ARG A 16 4.10 41.46 11.31
N VAL A 17 4.83 40.57 11.99
CA VAL A 17 5.02 39.18 11.55
C VAL A 17 3.70 38.42 11.63
N ARG A 18 2.95 38.59 12.73
CA ARG A 18 1.62 37.99 12.89
C ARG A 18 0.64 38.44 11.80
N ARG A 19 0.65 39.73 11.46
CA ARG A 19 -0.23 40.30 10.41
C ARG A 19 0.15 39.80 9.02
N LYS A 20 1.45 39.63 8.73
CA LYS A 20 1.92 39.04 7.47
C LYS A 20 1.53 37.55 7.37
N ILE A 21 1.65 36.78 8.46
CA ILE A 21 1.19 35.39 8.52
C ILE A 21 -0.33 35.30 8.30
N ALA A 22 -1.10 36.20 8.92
CA ALA A 22 -2.54 36.26 8.74
C ALA A 22 -2.94 36.66 7.31
N ALA A 23 -2.21 37.58 6.68
CA ALA A 23 -2.46 38.00 5.30
C ALA A 23 -2.04 36.94 4.25
N LEU A 24 -1.11 36.04 4.59
CA LEU A 24 -0.71 34.91 3.75
C LEU A 24 -1.66 33.71 3.85
N ARG A 25 -2.55 33.68 4.84
CA ARG A 25 -3.68 32.73 4.82
C ARG A 25 -4.65 33.20 3.74
N ALA A 26 -4.58 32.54 2.60
CA ALA A 26 -5.60 32.65 1.56
C ALA A 26 -7.00 32.50 2.19
N PRO A 27 -8.03 33.19 1.66
CA PRO A 27 -9.40 32.96 2.10
C PRO A 27 -9.68 31.46 2.00
N ALA A 28 -10.31 30.91 3.04
CA ALA A 28 -10.78 29.53 3.02
C ALA A 28 -11.72 29.40 1.82
N VAL A 29 -11.23 28.75 0.77
CA VAL A 29 -12.11 28.25 -0.28
C VAL A 29 -12.97 27.22 0.43
N ASP A 30 -14.27 27.51 0.58
CA ASP A 30 -15.23 26.53 1.06
C ASP A 30 -15.07 25.28 0.19
N GLY A 31 -14.42 24.27 0.78
CA GLY A 31 -13.90 23.13 0.05
C GLY A 31 -15.05 22.35 -0.54
N ALA A 32 -15.10 22.27 -1.87
CA ALA A 32 -15.82 21.19 -2.53
C ALA A 32 -15.42 19.87 -1.83
N PRO A 33 -16.38 18.96 -1.55
CA PRO A 33 -16.06 17.72 -0.85
C PRO A 33 -14.97 17.00 -1.63
N VAL A 34 -13.77 16.94 -1.03
CA VAL A 34 -12.66 16.16 -1.55
C VAL A 34 -13.15 14.71 -1.52
N ALA A 35 -13.37 14.12 -2.69
CA ALA A 35 -13.74 12.73 -2.79
C ALA A 35 -12.72 11.91 -1.96
N PRO A 36 -13.17 10.96 -1.12
CA PRO A 36 -12.26 10.22 -0.26
C PRO A 36 -11.22 9.50 -1.13
N MET A 37 -9.95 9.85 -0.94
CA MET A 37 -8.84 9.29 -1.70
C MET A 37 -8.73 7.79 -1.37
N THR A 38 -8.87 6.92 -2.37
CA THR A 38 -8.78 5.48 -2.16
C THR A 38 -7.36 5.12 -1.74
N ALA A 39 -7.19 4.48 -0.57
CA ALA A 39 -5.91 3.97 -0.11
C ALA A 39 -5.70 2.52 -0.61
N VAL A 40 -4.54 2.25 -1.20
CA VAL A 40 -4.16 0.93 -1.73
C VAL A 40 -2.79 0.51 -1.22
N ALA A 41 -2.58 -0.80 -1.12
CA ALA A 41 -1.26 -1.37 -0.91
C ALA A 41 -0.62 -1.78 -2.25
N LEU A 42 0.70 -1.75 -2.32
CA LEU A 42 1.49 -2.33 -3.42
C LEU A 42 2.19 -3.57 -2.88
N TYR A 43 2.07 -4.67 -3.61
CA TYR A 43 2.68 -5.93 -3.19
C TYR A 43 3.31 -6.68 -4.35
N ALA A 44 4.52 -7.19 -4.15
CA ALA A 44 5.19 -8.06 -5.10
C ALA A 44 6.16 -9.03 -4.41
N VAL A 45 6.17 -10.28 -4.85
CA VAL A 45 7.31 -11.18 -4.66
C VAL A 45 8.37 -10.92 -5.72
N VAL A 46 9.63 -10.81 -5.30
CA VAL A 46 10.79 -10.48 -6.14
C VAL A 46 11.85 -11.56 -5.97
N PRO A 47 12.17 -12.35 -7.01
CA PRO A 47 13.13 -13.46 -6.87
C PRO A 47 14.57 -13.00 -6.61
N VAL A 48 14.95 -11.82 -7.13
CA VAL A 48 16.33 -11.31 -7.08
C VAL A 48 16.39 -10.11 -6.12
N PRO A 49 17.12 -10.21 -4.99
CA PRO A 49 17.32 -9.08 -4.09
C PRO A 49 17.91 -7.87 -4.82
N GLY A 50 17.48 -6.65 -4.45
CA GLY A 50 17.97 -5.39 -5.02
C GLY A 50 17.21 -4.92 -6.27
N THR A 51 16.24 -5.70 -6.76
CA THR A 51 15.41 -5.35 -7.92
C THR A 51 13.99 -4.91 -7.55
N GLU A 52 13.71 -4.70 -6.27
CA GLU A 52 12.38 -4.40 -5.72
C GLU A 52 11.78 -3.13 -6.31
N HIS A 53 12.61 -2.10 -6.53
CA HIS A 53 12.21 -0.83 -7.10
C HIS A 53 11.71 -0.97 -8.55
N LEU A 54 12.27 -1.91 -9.33
CA LEU A 54 11.87 -2.15 -10.73
C LEU A 54 10.44 -2.70 -10.81
N VAL A 55 10.03 -3.46 -9.79
CA VAL A 55 8.70 -4.06 -9.72
C VAL A 55 7.70 -3.10 -9.06
N THR A 56 8.11 -2.39 -8.01
CA THR A 56 7.20 -1.52 -7.24
C THR A 56 6.95 -0.16 -7.90
N ALA A 57 7.90 0.40 -8.67
CA ALA A 57 7.72 1.68 -9.33
C ALA A 57 6.56 1.69 -10.36
N PRO A 58 6.39 0.66 -11.23
CA PRO A 58 5.21 0.57 -12.09
C PRO A 58 3.88 0.49 -11.32
N LEU A 59 3.83 -0.23 -10.20
CA LEU A 59 2.61 -0.32 -9.38
C LEU A 59 2.27 1.04 -8.74
N ALA A 60 3.30 1.76 -8.27
CA ALA A 60 3.14 3.10 -7.71
C ALA A 60 2.66 4.09 -8.77
N ALA A 61 3.23 4.04 -9.98
CA ALA A 61 2.77 4.84 -11.11
C ALA A 61 1.30 4.53 -11.47
N HIS A 62 0.88 3.27 -11.40
CA HIS A 62 -0.52 2.88 -11.60
C HIS A 62 -1.45 3.47 -10.53
N ALA A 63 -1.07 3.40 -9.25
CA ALA A 63 -1.83 4.01 -8.16
C ALA A 63 -1.96 5.53 -8.36
N GLN A 64 -0.85 6.20 -8.68
CA GLN A 64 -0.79 7.64 -8.90
C GLN A 64 -1.68 8.07 -10.07
N ALA A 65 -1.66 7.34 -11.20
CA ALA A 65 -2.48 7.62 -12.37
C ALA A 65 -3.99 7.58 -12.06
N ARG A 66 -4.40 6.84 -11.01
CA ARG A 66 -5.79 6.75 -10.54
C ARG A 66 -6.12 7.70 -9.39
N GLY A 67 -5.17 8.53 -8.96
CA GLY A 67 -5.32 9.39 -7.79
C GLY A 67 -5.48 8.60 -6.49
N TRP A 68 -4.93 7.39 -6.41
CA TRP A 68 -4.98 6.55 -5.22
C TRP A 68 -3.76 6.83 -4.31
N ALA A 69 -3.98 6.72 -3.01
CA ALA A 69 -2.95 6.86 -1.99
C ALA A 69 -2.25 5.52 -1.74
N VAL A 70 -0.94 5.54 -1.54
CA VAL A 70 -0.21 4.40 -0.95
C VAL A 70 0.24 4.80 0.44
N PRO A 71 -0.41 4.32 1.52
CA PRO A 71 -0.02 4.70 2.88
C PRO A 71 1.40 4.27 3.21
N ALA A 72 2.03 4.96 4.16
CA ALA A 72 3.36 4.61 4.64
C ALA A 72 3.40 3.14 5.13
N GLY A 73 4.40 2.40 4.66
CA GLY A 73 4.56 0.98 4.94
C GLY A 73 3.55 0.05 4.23
N CYS A 74 2.80 0.54 3.23
CA CYS A 74 1.93 -0.27 2.38
C CYS A 74 2.51 -0.57 0.99
N ALA A 75 3.74 -0.13 0.68
CA ALA A 75 4.50 -0.62 -0.45
C ALA A 75 5.47 -1.70 0.06
N VAL A 76 5.18 -2.96 -0.23
CA VAL A 76 5.84 -4.11 0.41
C VAL A 76 6.30 -5.10 -0.65
N THR A 77 7.49 -5.65 -0.48
CA THR A 77 7.99 -6.75 -1.28
C THR A 77 8.45 -7.89 -0.41
N ASP A 78 8.30 -9.10 -0.92
CA ASP A 78 8.96 -10.30 -0.38
C ASP A 78 10.04 -10.76 -1.35
N THR A 79 11.16 -11.25 -0.81
CA THR A 79 12.25 -11.79 -1.62
C THR A 79 12.19 -13.32 -1.57
N GLY A 80 12.13 -13.96 -2.74
CA GLY A 80 12.04 -15.41 -2.81
C GLY A 80 11.29 -15.91 -4.05
N PRO A 81 11.09 -17.23 -4.16
CA PRO A 81 10.39 -17.81 -5.28
C PRO A 81 8.89 -17.52 -5.21
N LEU A 82 8.26 -17.38 -6.37
CA LEU A 82 6.84 -17.02 -6.48
C LEU A 82 5.90 -18.09 -5.95
N ASP A 83 6.35 -19.34 -5.81
CA ASP A 83 5.59 -20.49 -5.33
C ASP A 83 5.80 -20.79 -3.82
N GLN A 84 6.55 -19.95 -3.10
CA GLN A 84 6.73 -20.07 -1.66
C GLN A 84 5.39 -19.98 -0.91
N ASP A 85 5.16 -20.78 0.13
CA ASP A 85 3.89 -20.71 0.85
C ASP A 85 3.62 -19.30 1.41
N THR A 86 2.38 -18.82 1.24
CA THR A 86 2.02 -17.43 1.57
C THR A 86 2.19 -17.08 3.06
N GLU A 87 2.13 -18.07 3.95
CA GLU A 87 2.33 -17.91 5.39
C GLU A 87 3.79 -17.60 5.76
N LEU A 88 4.73 -17.99 4.90
CA LEU A 88 6.17 -17.75 5.09
C LEU A 88 6.63 -16.40 4.53
N ARG A 89 5.71 -15.63 3.93
CA ARG A 89 6.00 -14.34 3.28
C ARG A 89 5.74 -13.19 4.26
N PRO A 90 6.75 -12.62 4.94
CA PRO A 90 6.56 -11.59 5.95
C PRO A 90 5.94 -10.31 5.37
N GLY A 91 6.22 -9.98 4.11
CA GLY A 91 5.60 -8.89 3.39
C GLY A 91 4.10 -9.10 3.19
N TRP A 92 3.69 -10.31 2.79
CA TRP A 92 2.27 -10.68 2.74
C TRP A 92 1.57 -10.54 4.09
N ALA A 93 2.20 -10.97 5.19
CA ALA A 93 1.67 -10.78 6.53
C ALA A 93 1.45 -9.29 6.88
N ARG A 94 2.36 -8.39 6.45
CA ARG A 94 2.19 -6.94 6.62
C ARG A 94 1.03 -6.38 5.80
N ILE A 95 0.82 -6.89 4.58
CA ILE A 95 -0.36 -6.53 3.78
C ILE A 95 -1.63 -6.96 4.52
N ARG A 96 -1.69 -8.20 5.02
CA ARG A 96 -2.84 -8.68 5.77
C ARG A 96 -3.14 -7.82 7.01
N ALA A 97 -2.11 -7.44 7.76
CA ALA A 97 -2.27 -6.53 8.89
C ALA A 97 -2.77 -5.12 8.47
N ALA A 98 -2.31 -4.59 7.33
CA ALA A 98 -2.77 -3.31 6.82
C ALA A 98 -4.26 -3.35 6.42
N VAL A 99 -4.68 -4.46 5.84
CA VAL A 99 -6.07 -4.75 5.48
C VAL A 99 -6.95 -4.89 6.73
N GLU A 100 -6.53 -5.69 7.70
CA GLU A 100 -7.27 -5.90 8.96
C GLU A 100 -7.40 -4.62 9.78
N GLY A 101 -6.38 -3.77 9.74
CA GLY A 101 -6.42 -2.43 10.33
C GLY A 101 -7.21 -1.39 9.52
N GLY A 102 -7.85 -1.78 8.40
CA GLY A 102 -8.66 -0.88 7.56
C GLY A 102 -7.86 0.23 6.87
N ARG A 103 -6.52 0.09 6.76
CA ARG A 103 -5.65 1.13 6.21
C ARG A 103 -5.72 1.23 4.68
N VAL A 104 -6.19 0.18 4.02
CA VAL A 104 -6.27 0.07 2.57
C VAL A 104 -7.59 -0.57 2.15
N ALA A 105 -8.13 -0.13 1.02
CA ALA A 105 -9.34 -0.64 0.40
C ALA A 105 -9.05 -1.59 -0.78
N GLY A 106 -7.79 -1.67 -1.21
CA GLY A 106 -7.37 -2.55 -2.30
C GLY A 106 -5.88 -2.81 -2.34
N ILE A 107 -5.47 -3.74 -3.20
CA ILE A 107 -4.08 -4.16 -3.39
C ILE A 107 -3.75 -4.11 -4.89
N ILE A 108 -2.60 -3.55 -5.24
CA ILE A 108 -2.05 -3.59 -6.59
C ILE A 108 -0.86 -4.55 -6.60
N VAL A 109 -0.86 -5.46 -7.57
CA VAL A 109 0.17 -6.47 -7.76
C VAL A 109 0.57 -6.52 -9.25
N PRO A 110 1.76 -7.05 -9.59
CA PRO A 110 2.09 -7.25 -11.00
C PRO A 110 1.13 -8.26 -11.64
N ALA A 111 0.97 -9.42 -11.01
CA ALA A 111 0.04 -10.49 -11.36
C ALA A 111 -0.52 -11.16 -10.10
N PHE A 112 -1.66 -11.87 -10.21
CA PHE A 112 -2.26 -12.58 -9.07
C PHE A 112 -1.34 -13.64 -8.44
N ALA A 113 -0.42 -14.19 -9.24
CA ALA A 113 0.60 -15.13 -8.78
C ALA A 113 1.51 -14.58 -7.66
N HIS A 114 1.66 -13.25 -7.55
CA HIS A 114 2.40 -12.64 -6.43
C HIS A 114 1.67 -12.77 -5.10
N ILE A 115 0.34 -12.86 -5.09
CA ILE A 115 -0.45 -13.16 -3.89
C ILE A 115 -0.35 -14.64 -3.59
N ALA A 116 -0.67 -15.48 -4.57
CA ALA A 116 -0.59 -16.92 -4.46
C ALA A 116 -0.43 -17.54 -5.85
N TYR A 117 0.59 -18.38 -6.01
CA TYR A 117 0.92 -19.02 -7.28
C TYR A 117 0.04 -20.24 -7.56
N ARG A 118 -0.18 -21.07 -6.53
CA ARG A 118 -0.99 -22.29 -6.64
C ARG A 118 -2.48 -21.94 -6.57
N TRP A 119 -3.30 -22.65 -7.35
CA TRP A 119 -4.75 -22.44 -7.41
C TRP A 119 -5.44 -22.57 -6.05
N HIS A 120 -5.07 -23.58 -5.27
CA HIS A 120 -5.64 -23.80 -3.93
C HIS A 120 -5.37 -22.61 -3.00
N ASP A 121 -4.11 -22.17 -2.94
CA ASP A 121 -3.70 -21.03 -2.12
C ASP A 121 -4.38 -19.74 -2.60
N TRP A 122 -4.50 -19.56 -3.92
CA TRP A 122 -5.21 -18.42 -4.49
C TRP A 122 -6.68 -18.38 -4.06
N ASN A 123 -7.40 -19.50 -4.11
CA ASN A 123 -8.79 -19.52 -3.64
C ASN A 123 -8.92 -19.16 -2.16
N THR A 124 -7.99 -19.64 -1.32
CA THR A 124 -7.94 -19.27 0.09
C THR A 124 -7.70 -17.76 0.27
N GLN A 125 -6.70 -17.18 -0.40
CA GLN A 125 -6.43 -15.75 -0.29
C GLN A 125 -7.56 -14.90 -0.90
N ARG A 126 -8.13 -15.32 -2.03
CA ARG A 126 -9.24 -14.64 -2.70
C ARG A 126 -10.48 -14.59 -1.83
N SER A 127 -10.87 -15.70 -1.21
CA SER A 127 -12.01 -15.71 -0.27
C SER A 127 -11.76 -14.75 0.90
N TRP A 128 -10.57 -14.80 1.50
CA TRP A 128 -10.20 -13.90 2.59
C TRP A 128 -10.26 -12.40 2.21
N LEU A 129 -9.86 -12.05 0.98
CA LEU A 129 -9.95 -10.69 0.42
C LEU A 129 -11.40 -10.25 0.16
N LEU A 130 -12.21 -11.15 -0.41
CA LEU A 130 -13.62 -10.87 -0.74
C LEU A 130 -14.46 -10.67 0.53
N ASP A 131 -14.23 -11.48 1.57
CA ASP A 131 -14.89 -11.33 2.88
C ASP A 131 -14.64 -9.95 3.50
N ARG A 132 -13.50 -9.35 3.18
CA ARG A 132 -13.09 -8.01 3.63
C ARG A 132 -13.42 -6.91 2.61
N LYS A 133 -14.10 -7.24 1.52
CA LYS A 133 -14.52 -6.33 0.45
C LYS A 133 -13.34 -5.57 -0.21
N LEU A 134 -12.16 -6.20 -0.29
CA LEU A 134 -11.03 -5.62 -1.02
C LEU A 134 -11.11 -5.91 -2.50
N PHE A 135 -10.71 -4.92 -3.29
CA PHE A 135 -10.38 -5.13 -4.70
C PHE A 135 -8.89 -5.44 -4.87
N VAL A 136 -8.56 -6.22 -5.90
CA VAL A 136 -7.18 -6.47 -6.31
C VAL A 136 -7.03 -6.07 -7.78
N ILE A 137 -5.97 -5.32 -8.08
CA ILE A 137 -5.60 -4.96 -9.46
C ILE A 137 -4.27 -5.65 -9.80
N ALA A 138 -4.28 -6.48 -10.83
CA ALA A 138 -3.08 -6.94 -11.50
C ALA A 138 -2.74 -5.95 -12.63
N THR A 139 -1.52 -5.40 -12.65
CA THR A 139 -1.08 -4.48 -13.72
C THR A 139 -0.69 -5.20 -15.01
N ASP A 140 -0.33 -6.48 -14.90
CA ASP A 140 -0.18 -7.41 -16.02
C ASP A 140 -0.99 -8.69 -15.71
N PRO A 141 -2.28 -8.71 -16.07
CA PRO A 141 -3.13 -9.88 -15.86
C PRO A 141 -2.80 -11.04 -16.81
N THR A 142 -1.97 -10.80 -17.84
CA THR A 142 -1.59 -11.78 -18.87
C THR A 142 -0.31 -12.54 -18.55
N ALA A 143 0.50 -12.07 -17.61
CA ALA A 143 1.52 -12.86 -16.92
C ALA A 143 0.80 -13.95 -16.10
N LEU A 144 0.45 -15.03 -16.81
CA LEU A 144 -0.45 -16.08 -16.35
C LEU A 144 -0.06 -16.65 -14.99
N VAL A 145 -1.11 -17.03 -14.26
CA VAL A 145 -1.15 -18.17 -13.35
C VAL A 145 -0.63 -19.40 -14.10
N THR A 146 0.69 -19.61 -14.14
CA THR A 146 1.29 -20.85 -14.62
C THR A 146 0.90 -21.96 -13.64
N GLY A 147 -0.12 -22.74 -14.01
CA GLY A 147 -0.71 -23.77 -13.16
C GLY A 147 -2.19 -24.06 -13.42
N LEU A 148 -2.86 -23.30 -14.30
CA LEU A 148 -4.21 -23.60 -14.79
C LEU A 148 -4.18 -24.55 -15.99
N GLU A 149 -3.61 -25.74 -15.81
CA GLU A 149 -4.07 -26.90 -16.58
C GLU A 149 -5.09 -27.63 -15.68
N PRO A 150 -6.32 -27.88 -16.14
CA PRO A 150 -7.22 -28.75 -15.39
C PRO A 150 -6.61 -30.16 -15.37
N GLU A 151 -5.98 -30.52 -14.25
CA GLU A 151 -5.58 -31.89 -13.94
C GLU A 151 -6.85 -32.73 -13.66
N GLY A 152 -7.66 -32.91 -14.70
CA GLY A 152 -8.95 -33.58 -14.66
C GLY A 152 -9.59 -33.79 -16.04
N ALA A 153 -8.88 -33.47 -17.14
CA ALA A 153 -9.27 -33.85 -18.49
C ALA A 153 -8.21 -34.77 -19.13
N ARG A 154 -7.90 -35.88 -18.45
CA ARG A 154 -7.28 -37.04 -19.10
C ARG A 154 -8.04 -38.29 -18.62
N SER A 155 -8.75 -38.85 -19.61
CA SER A 155 -9.44 -40.14 -19.76
C SER A 155 -9.58 -41.07 -18.56
#